data_AF-A0A0M8WSL5-F1
#
_entry.id   AF-A0A0M8WSL5-F1
#
_cell.length_a   1.000
_cell.length_b   1.000
_cell.length_c   1.000
_cell.angle_alpha   90.00
_cell.angle_beta   90.00
_cell.angle_gamma   90.00
#
_symmetry.space_group_name_H-M   'P 1'
#
loop_
_entity.id
_entity.type
_entity.pdbx_description
1 polymer ?
#
loop_
_entity_poly.entity_id
_entity_poly.type
_entity_poly.pdbx_seq_one_letter_code
_entity_poly.pdbx_strand_id
1 'polypeptide(L)'
;YYVWSDDDSRYSDARIIFVDTETSNWTYDPVRGQFFWHRFFSHQPDLNYENPEVQEAMLDILRFWLDLGIDGFRLDAVPYLFEEEGTICENLPRTHEFLKKCRKVVDDEFPGRVLLAEANQWPSDVVEYFGDPAVGGDECHMAFHFPLMPRIFMAVRRESRFPISEILAQTPSIPENSQWGIFLRNHDELTLEMVTDEERDYMY
;
A
#
# COMPACT_ATOMS: atom_id res chain seq x y z
N TYR A 1 -20.93 3.26 0.88
CA TYR A 1 -19.75 2.41 0.71
C TYR A 1 -18.61 3.19 0.08
N TYR A 2 -18.84 4.06 -0.91
CA TYR A 2 -17.79 4.89 -1.51
C TYR A 2 -17.66 6.28 -0.87
N VAL A 3 -16.56 6.97 -1.18
CA VAL A 3 -16.27 8.35 -0.80
C VAL A 3 -16.89 9.31 -1.82
N TRP A 4 -17.70 10.27 -1.35
CA TRP A 4 -18.43 11.23 -2.21
C TRP A 4 -18.17 12.67 -1.79
N SER A 5 -18.22 13.58 -2.75
CA SER A 5 -18.13 15.03 -2.54
C SER A 5 -19.02 15.78 -3.53
N ASP A 6 -19.48 16.98 -3.14
CA ASP A 6 -20.27 17.87 -4.01
C ASP A 6 -19.38 18.61 -5.03
N ASP A 7 -18.09 18.71 -4.74
CA ASP A 7 -17.04 19.26 -5.61
C ASP A 7 -15.76 18.40 -5.56
N ASP A 8 -14.79 18.73 -6.41
CA ASP A 8 -13.50 18.03 -6.54
C ASP A 8 -12.35 18.68 -5.75
N SER A 9 -12.66 19.54 -4.77
CA SER A 9 -11.66 20.37 -4.09
C SER A 9 -10.99 19.72 -2.88
N ARG A 10 -11.57 18.63 -2.36
CA ARG A 10 -11.07 17.93 -1.16
C ARG A 10 -9.83 17.11 -1.47
N TYR A 11 -8.94 16.99 -0.48
CA TYR A 11 -7.70 16.20 -0.56
C TYR A 11 -6.76 16.65 -1.68
N SER A 12 -6.64 17.97 -1.90
CA SER A 12 -5.85 18.54 -2.99
C SER A 12 -4.35 18.26 -2.92
N ASP A 13 -3.83 17.90 -1.73
CA ASP A 13 -2.43 17.53 -1.51
C ASP A 13 -2.12 16.08 -1.91
N ALA A 14 -3.13 15.25 -2.20
CA ALA A 14 -2.93 13.88 -2.66
C ALA A 14 -2.47 13.86 -4.12
N ARG A 15 -1.36 13.17 -4.40
CA ARG A 15 -0.85 12.99 -5.76
C ARG A 15 -1.75 12.10 -6.61
N ILE A 16 -1.69 12.28 -7.92
CA ILE A 16 -2.31 11.37 -8.90
C ILE A 16 -1.29 10.27 -9.23
N ILE A 17 -1.70 9.00 -9.12
CA ILE A 17 -0.82 7.85 -9.40
C ILE A 17 -0.68 7.64 -10.92
N PHE A 18 -1.80 7.58 -11.64
CA PHE A 18 -1.81 7.36 -13.09
C PHE A 18 -1.88 8.66 -13.88
N VAL A 19 -0.83 9.49 -13.77
CA VAL A 19 -0.74 10.81 -14.40
C VAL A 19 -0.90 10.81 -15.93
N ASP A 20 -0.62 9.68 -16.58
CA ASP A 20 -0.76 9.54 -18.04
C ASP A 20 -2.22 9.33 -18.48
N THR A 21 -3.12 8.98 -17.55
CA THR A 21 -4.52 8.64 -17.84
C THR A 21 -5.52 9.52 -17.08
N GLU A 22 -5.23 9.83 -15.83
CA GLU A 22 -6.14 10.56 -14.94
C GLU A 22 -5.60 11.97 -14.68
N THR A 23 -6.50 12.96 -14.67
CA THR A 23 -6.16 14.37 -14.37
C THR A 23 -6.60 14.82 -12.99
N SER A 24 -7.36 13.97 -12.27
CA SER A 24 -7.89 14.21 -10.94
C SER A 24 -8.14 12.88 -10.23
N ASN A 25 -8.11 12.88 -8.90
CA ASN A 25 -8.58 11.77 -8.06
C ASN A 25 -10.10 11.81 -7.82
N TRP A 26 -10.80 12.78 -8.43
CA TRP A 26 -12.25 12.93 -8.36
C TRP A 26 -12.87 12.82 -9.76
N THR A 27 -13.87 11.96 -9.90
CA THR A 27 -14.67 11.83 -11.13
C THR A 27 -16.15 12.10 -10.84
N TYR A 28 -16.80 12.90 -11.69
CA TYR A 28 -18.23 13.20 -11.57
C TYR A 28 -19.10 12.03 -12.02
N ASP A 29 -20.00 11.56 -11.15
CA ASP A 29 -21.05 10.62 -11.52
C ASP A 29 -22.34 11.37 -11.88
N PRO A 30 -22.83 11.31 -13.14
CA PRO A 30 -24.00 12.06 -13.57
C PRO A 30 -25.33 11.49 -13.07
N VAL A 31 -25.37 10.25 -12.59
CA VAL A 31 -26.60 9.62 -12.08
C VAL A 31 -26.86 10.08 -10.64
N ARG A 32 -25.81 10.16 -9.84
CA ARG A 32 -25.84 10.63 -8.46
C ARG A 32 -25.73 12.15 -8.35
N GLY A 33 -25.09 12.78 -9.33
CA GLY A 33 -24.85 14.23 -9.35
C GLY A 33 -23.76 14.68 -8.39
N GLN A 34 -22.79 13.81 -8.08
CA GLN A 34 -21.69 14.05 -7.13
C GLN A 34 -20.38 13.48 -7.68
N PHE A 35 -19.25 13.92 -7.14
CA PHE A 35 -17.94 13.36 -7.44
C PHE A 35 -17.62 12.19 -6.50
N PHE A 36 -17.01 11.13 -7.03
CA PHE A 36 -16.45 10.04 -6.24
C PHE A 36 -14.92 10.04 -6.29
N TRP A 37 -14.32 9.60 -5.20
CA TRP A 37 -12.88 9.46 -5.07
C TRP A 37 -12.38 8.17 -5.75
N HIS A 38 -11.23 8.26 -6.41
CA HIS A 38 -10.48 7.11 -6.91
C HIS A 38 -8.98 7.43 -6.89
N ARG A 39 -8.16 6.50 -6.38
CA ARG A 39 -6.68 6.64 -6.41
C ARG A 39 -6.06 6.14 -7.70
N PHE A 40 -6.77 5.25 -8.37
CA PHE A 40 -6.37 4.62 -9.63
C PHE A 40 -7.30 5.12 -10.75
N PHE A 41 -7.78 4.23 -11.62
CA PHE A 41 -8.68 4.64 -12.70
C PHE A 41 -10.05 5.07 -12.18
N SER A 42 -10.70 5.97 -12.90
CA SER A 42 -12.07 6.44 -12.65
C SER A 42 -13.13 5.31 -12.64
N HIS A 43 -12.84 4.13 -13.17
CA HIS A 43 -13.73 2.96 -13.05
C HIS A 43 -13.43 2.07 -11.83
N GLN A 44 -12.50 2.48 -10.97
CA GLN A 44 -12.12 1.84 -9.71
C GLN A 44 -12.41 2.78 -8.53
N PRO A 45 -13.70 2.99 -8.18
CA PRO A 45 -14.06 3.90 -7.09
C PRO A 45 -13.59 3.37 -5.73
N ASP A 46 -12.94 4.23 -4.95
CA ASP A 46 -12.37 3.88 -3.66
C ASP A 46 -13.47 3.63 -2.61
N LEU A 47 -13.26 2.59 -1.80
CA LEU A 47 -14.12 2.26 -0.68
C LEU A 47 -13.85 3.23 0.48
N ASN A 48 -14.91 3.71 1.11
CA ASN A 48 -14.86 4.59 2.26
C ASN A 48 -14.66 3.78 3.56
N TYR A 49 -13.42 3.60 3.97
CA TYR A 49 -13.08 2.90 5.21
C TYR A 49 -13.46 3.67 6.49
N GLU A 50 -13.86 4.94 6.41
CA GLU A 50 -14.47 5.64 7.56
C GLU A 50 -15.83 5.02 7.95
N ASN A 51 -16.48 4.34 7.01
CA ASN A 51 -17.73 3.63 7.27
C ASN A 51 -17.44 2.27 7.93
N PRO A 52 -17.87 2.04 9.19
CA PRO A 52 -17.67 0.76 9.86
C PRO A 52 -18.30 -0.43 9.11
N GLU A 53 -19.37 -0.22 8.34
CA GLU A 53 -19.97 -1.29 7.52
C GLU A 53 -19.05 -1.74 6.39
N VAL A 54 -18.23 -0.84 5.83
CA VAL A 54 -17.23 -1.20 4.82
C VAL A 54 -16.12 -2.02 5.47
N GLN A 55 -15.64 -1.61 6.64
CA GLN A 55 -14.63 -2.35 7.38
C GLN A 55 -15.10 -3.77 7.68
N GLU A 56 -16.32 -3.95 8.19
CA GLU A 56 -16.86 -5.28 8.47
C GLU A 56 -17.03 -6.12 7.20
N ALA A 57 -17.57 -5.53 6.12
CA ALA A 57 -17.71 -6.23 4.85
C ALA A 57 -16.37 -6.73 4.31
N MET A 58 -15.29 -5.96 4.46
CA MET A 58 -13.94 -6.37 4.05
C MET A 58 -13.37 -7.49 4.94
N LEU A 59 -13.64 -7.45 6.25
CA LEU A 59 -13.27 -8.55 7.16
C LEU A 59 -14.05 -9.83 6.84
N ASP A 60 -15.34 -9.73 6.49
CA ASP A 60 -16.16 -10.87 6.07
C ASP A 60 -15.66 -11.48 4.75
N ILE A 61 -15.21 -10.66 3.79
CA ILE A 61 -14.55 -11.14 2.57
C ILE A 61 -13.27 -11.88 2.91
N LEU A 62 -12.46 -11.34 3.83
CA LEU A 62 -11.24 -11.98 4.31
C LEU A 62 -11.56 -13.36 4.90
N ARG A 63 -12.53 -13.44 5.82
CA ARG A 63 -12.99 -14.71 6.42
C ARG A 63 -13.47 -15.70 5.39
N PHE A 64 -14.33 -15.25 4.46
CA PHE A 64 -14.92 -16.10 3.43
C PHE A 64 -13.86 -16.89 2.64
N TRP A 65 -12.79 -16.23 2.18
CA TRP A 65 -11.76 -16.94 1.41
C TRP A 65 -10.84 -17.80 2.28
N LEU A 66 -10.56 -17.40 3.52
CA LEU A 66 -9.78 -18.22 4.45
C LEU A 66 -10.55 -19.48 4.87
N ASP A 67 -11.87 -19.40 5.03
CA ASP A 67 -12.76 -20.55 5.26
C ASP A 67 -12.76 -21.52 4.07
N LEU A 68 -12.60 -21.01 2.85
CA LEU A 68 -12.42 -21.84 1.65
C LEU A 68 -11.03 -22.51 1.58
N GLY A 69 -10.09 -22.09 2.43
CA GLY A 69 -8.81 -22.75 2.61
C GLY A 69 -7.63 -22.14 1.86
N ILE A 70 -7.68 -20.86 1.46
CA ILE A 70 -6.47 -20.17 0.99
C ILE A 70 -5.51 -19.92 2.16
N ASP A 71 -4.21 -19.87 1.88
CA ASP A 71 -3.17 -19.74 2.91
C ASP A 71 -2.84 -18.29 3.28
N GLY A 72 -3.49 -17.30 2.66
CA GLY A 72 -3.23 -15.89 2.92
C GLY A 72 -3.63 -14.95 1.79
N PHE A 73 -3.27 -13.67 1.96
CA PHE A 73 -3.57 -12.61 0.98
C PHE A 73 -2.35 -11.76 0.67
N ARG A 74 -2.26 -11.32 -0.59
CA ARG A 74 -1.64 -10.03 -0.92
C ARG A 74 -2.69 -8.96 -0.67
N LEU A 75 -2.40 -8.02 0.21
CA LEU A 75 -3.21 -6.84 0.43
C LEU A 75 -2.76 -5.77 -0.57
N ASP A 76 -3.61 -5.54 -1.55
CA ASP A 76 -3.40 -4.62 -2.67
C ASP A 76 -3.56 -3.17 -2.21
N ALA A 77 -2.71 -2.27 -2.71
CA ALA A 77 -2.90 -0.83 -2.55
C ALA A 77 -3.09 -0.34 -1.09
N VAL A 78 -2.50 -1.03 -0.11
CA VAL A 78 -2.76 -0.77 1.32
C VAL A 78 -2.43 0.64 1.81
N PRO A 79 -1.49 1.42 1.25
CA PRO A 79 -1.26 2.78 1.73
C PRO A 79 -2.45 3.72 1.60
N TYR A 80 -3.44 3.37 0.79
CA TYR A 80 -4.44 4.31 0.29
C TYR A 80 -5.84 4.13 0.89
N LEU A 81 -6.01 3.32 1.94
CA LEU A 81 -7.33 2.95 2.47
C LEU A 81 -8.13 4.11 3.09
N PHE A 82 -7.45 5.13 3.64
CA PHE A 82 -8.08 6.27 4.29
C PHE A 82 -7.56 7.58 3.70
N GLU A 83 -8.44 8.58 3.63
CA GLU A 83 -8.13 9.94 3.21
C GLU A 83 -8.30 10.95 4.36
N GLU A 84 -7.48 11.99 4.38
CA GLU A 84 -7.56 13.08 5.36
C GLU A 84 -7.11 14.41 4.76
N GLU A 85 -7.85 15.47 5.05
CA GLU A 85 -7.56 16.82 4.55
C GLU A 85 -6.23 17.35 5.09
N GLY A 86 -5.44 18.00 4.24
CA GLY A 86 -4.11 18.50 4.60
C GLY A 86 -3.04 17.40 4.71
N THR A 87 -3.29 16.22 4.13
CA THR A 87 -2.34 15.12 4.03
C THR A 87 -2.24 14.62 2.59
N ILE A 88 -1.21 13.83 2.29
CA ILE A 88 -1.07 13.17 0.98
C ILE A 88 -2.00 11.97 0.81
N CYS A 89 -2.81 11.62 1.83
CA CYS A 89 -3.70 10.45 1.86
C CYS A 89 -2.96 9.12 1.61
N GLU A 90 -1.74 8.98 2.13
CA GLU A 90 -0.96 7.75 2.09
C GLU A 90 -0.43 7.43 3.50
N ASN A 91 -0.37 6.15 3.86
CA ASN A 91 0.20 5.66 5.13
C ASN A 91 -0.42 6.29 6.39
N LEU A 92 -1.71 6.67 6.34
CA LEU A 92 -2.35 7.29 7.49
C LEU A 92 -2.43 6.31 8.66
N PRO A 93 -2.35 6.78 9.93
CA PRO A 93 -2.43 5.89 11.10
C PRO A 93 -3.67 4.98 11.10
N ARG A 94 -4.80 5.48 10.59
CA ARG A 94 -6.05 4.72 10.46
C ARG A 94 -5.97 3.54 9.48
N THR A 95 -5.15 3.66 8.44
CA THR A 95 -4.82 2.55 7.55
C THR A 95 -4.15 1.43 8.33
N HIS A 96 -3.11 1.73 9.10
CA HIS A 96 -2.43 0.77 9.95
C HIS A 96 -3.35 0.16 11.01
N GLU A 97 -4.20 0.98 11.67
CA GLU A 97 -5.19 0.48 12.62
C GLU A 97 -6.15 -0.54 12.01
N PHE A 98 -6.61 -0.31 10.77
CA PHE A 98 -7.46 -1.29 10.08
C PHE A 98 -6.68 -2.56 9.70
N LEU A 99 -5.45 -2.44 9.23
CA LEU A 99 -4.60 -3.60 8.91
C LEU A 99 -4.29 -4.45 10.16
N LYS A 100 -4.12 -3.82 11.32
CA LYS A 100 -4.01 -4.52 12.61
C LYS A 100 -5.29 -5.26 12.98
N LYS A 101 -6.48 -4.75 12.63
CA LYS A 101 -7.74 -5.50 12.77
C LYS A 101 -7.75 -6.72 11.85
N CYS A 102 -7.33 -6.58 10.59
CA CYS A 102 -7.21 -7.71 9.67
C CYS A 102 -6.25 -8.77 10.23
N ARG A 103 -5.08 -8.36 10.71
CA ARG A 103 -4.11 -9.25 11.34
C ARG A 103 -4.70 -9.97 12.55
N LYS A 104 -5.40 -9.25 13.43
CA LYS A 104 -6.04 -9.84 14.60
C LYS A 104 -7.06 -10.93 14.21
N VAL A 105 -7.87 -10.71 13.18
CA VAL A 105 -8.81 -11.73 12.67
C VAL A 105 -8.04 -12.96 12.17
N VAL A 106 -6.96 -12.76 11.41
CA VAL A 106 -6.12 -13.87 10.93
C VAL A 106 -5.50 -14.64 12.09
N ASP A 107 -4.92 -13.96 13.08
CA ASP A 107 -4.26 -14.61 14.22
C ASP A 107 -5.25 -15.37 15.12
N ASP A 108 -6.43 -14.80 15.38
CA ASP A 108 -7.44 -15.38 16.27
C ASP A 108 -8.21 -16.54 15.61
N GLU A 109 -8.57 -16.39 14.34
CA GLU A 109 -9.50 -17.30 13.65
C GLU A 109 -8.79 -18.26 12.67
N PHE A 110 -7.65 -17.85 12.08
CA PHE A 110 -6.96 -18.57 11.02
C PHE A 110 -5.44 -18.66 11.24
N PRO A 111 -4.98 -19.29 12.34
CA PRO A 111 -3.56 -19.34 12.66
C PRO A 111 -2.73 -20.00 11.54
N GLY A 112 -1.57 -19.42 11.23
CA GLY A 112 -0.67 -19.91 10.19
C GLY A 112 -0.94 -19.37 8.78
N ARG A 113 -1.89 -18.45 8.62
CA ARG A 113 -2.15 -17.76 7.35
C ARG A 113 -1.34 -16.46 7.27
N VAL A 114 -0.99 -16.05 6.06
CA VAL A 114 -0.07 -14.93 5.82
C VAL A 114 -0.79 -13.73 5.23
N LEU A 115 -0.37 -12.54 5.67
CA LEU A 115 -0.77 -11.26 5.06
C LEU A 115 0.48 -10.61 4.48
N LEU A 116 0.46 -10.31 3.18
CA LEU A 116 1.54 -9.68 2.44
C LEU A 116 1.10 -8.29 1.98
N ALA A 117 1.71 -7.24 2.53
CA ALA A 117 1.47 -5.85 2.14
C ALA A 117 2.12 -5.51 0.80
N GLU A 118 1.33 -4.93 -0.09
CA GLU A 118 1.84 -4.09 -1.17
C GLU A 118 1.87 -2.63 -0.74
N ALA A 119 3.02 -2.21 -0.21
CA ALA A 119 3.30 -0.82 0.10
C ALA A 119 4.57 -0.37 -0.65
N ASN A 120 4.39 0.29 -1.80
CA ASN A 120 5.49 0.90 -2.53
C ASN A 120 5.83 2.26 -1.92
N GLN A 121 6.60 2.25 -0.84
CA GLN A 121 6.97 3.43 -0.05
C GLN A 121 8.47 3.44 0.27
N TRP A 122 8.97 4.49 0.93
CA TRP A 122 10.36 4.53 1.41
C TRP A 122 10.61 3.48 2.51
N PRO A 123 11.86 3.02 2.72
CA PRO A 123 12.15 1.95 3.69
C PRO A 123 11.61 2.19 5.10
N SER A 124 11.65 3.43 5.59
CA SER A 124 11.12 3.79 6.91
C SER A 124 9.63 3.51 7.03
N ASP A 125 8.89 3.80 5.96
CA ASP A 125 7.44 3.78 5.93
C ASP A 125 6.93 2.36 5.67
N VAL A 126 7.61 1.60 4.80
CA VAL A 126 7.24 0.20 4.54
C VAL A 126 7.40 -0.66 5.80
N VAL A 127 8.38 -0.37 6.66
CA VAL A 127 8.57 -1.14 7.90
C VAL A 127 7.39 -0.98 8.86
N GLU A 128 6.66 0.15 8.82
CA GLU A 128 5.49 0.36 9.67
C GLU A 128 4.38 -0.66 9.39
N TYR A 129 4.31 -1.21 8.16
CA TYR A 129 3.33 -2.24 7.78
C TYR A 129 3.56 -3.60 8.44
N PHE A 130 4.70 -3.81 9.12
CA PHE A 130 4.89 -4.99 9.97
C PHE A 130 4.28 -4.83 11.37
N GLY A 131 3.92 -3.60 11.75
CA GLY A 131 3.36 -3.28 13.06
C GLY A 131 4.42 -3.06 14.14
N ASP A 132 4.00 -3.10 15.40
CA ASP A 132 4.85 -2.76 16.54
C ASP A 132 5.90 -3.86 16.82
N PRO A 133 7.20 -3.56 16.69
CA PRO A 133 8.26 -4.53 16.97
C PRO A 133 8.31 -4.97 18.44
N ALA A 134 7.82 -4.16 19.39
CA ALA A 134 7.81 -4.51 20.82
C ALA A 134 6.90 -5.69 21.14
N VAL A 135 5.90 -5.96 20.29
CA VAL A 135 4.99 -7.12 20.40
C VAL A 135 5.28 -8.20 19.35
N GLY A 136 6.38 -8.06 18.60
CA GLY A 136 6.79 -9.02 17.57
C GLY A 136 6.09 -8.87 16.22
N GLY A 137 5.44 -7.73 15.98
CA GLY A 137 4.74 -7.39 14.73
C GLY A 137 3.27 -7.79 14.74
N ASP A 138 2.38 -6.79 14.86
CA ASP A 138 0.92 -6.95 14.99
C ASP A 138 0.13 -6.51 13.75
N GLU A 139 0.80 -6.32 12.61
CA GLU A 139 0.17 -5.93 11.33
C GLU A 139 0.44 -6.96 10.23
N CYS A 140 1.05 -6.64 9.09
CA CYS A 140 1.31 -7.61 8.04
C CYS A 140 2.48 -8.55 8.40
N HIS A 141 2.38 -9.81 7.98
CA HIS A 141 3.45 -10.79 8.14
C HIS A 141 4.58 -10.55 7.15
N MET A 142 4.22 -10.11 5.94
CA MET A 142 5.16 -9.83 4.88
C MET A 142 4.88 -8.46 4.27
N ALA A 143 5.90 -7.85 3.70
CA ALA A 143 5.78 -6.68 2.82
C ALA A 143 6.73 -6.85 1.64
N PHE A 144 6.36 -6.36 0.47
CA PHE A 144 7.29 -6.33 -0.66
C PHE A 144 8.43 -5.35 -0.40
N HIS A 145 9.66 -5.78 -0.70
CA HIS A 145 10.83 -4.91 -0.55
C HIS A 145 11.01 -3.98 -1.75
N PHE A 146 10.00 -3.14 -2.00
CA PHE A 146 9.99 -2.16 -3.10
C PHE A 146 11.23 -1.27 -3.14
N PRO A 147 11.75 -0.73 -2.01
CA PRO A 147 12.95 0.09 -2.05
C PRO A 147 14.19 -0.60 -2.66
N LEU A 148 14.34 -1.92 -2.43
CA LEU A 148 15.49 -2.68 -2.90
C LEU A 148 15.43 -2.96 -4.40
N MET A 149 14.24 -3.26 -4.93
CA MET A 149 14.03 -3.68 -6.32
C MET A 149 14.71 -2.76 -7.36
N PRO A 150 14.46 -1.43 -7.41
CA PRO A 150 15.07 -0.57 -8.42
C PRO A 150 16.59 -0.43 -8.24
N ARG A 151 17.09 -0.53 -7.00
CA ARG A 151 18.55 -0.44 -6.72
C ARG A 151 19.30 -1.67 -7.22
N ILE A 152 18.64 -2.82 -7.36
CA ILE A 152 19.22 -4.00 -8.02
C ILE A 152 19.52 -3.68 -9.49
N PHE A 153 18.57 -3.08 -10.22
CA PHE A 153 18.77 -2.73 -11.63
C PHE A 153 19.81 -1.63 -11.80
N MET A 154 19.77 -0.59 -10.95
CA MET A 154 20.79 0.46 -10.94
C MET A 154 22.19 -0.10 -10.69
N ALA A 155 22.33 -1.04 -9.75
CA ALA A 155 23.61 -1.66 -9.41
C ALA A 155 24.21 -2.44 -10.60
N VAL A 156 23.37 -3.16 -11.36
CA VAL A 156 23.82 -3.84 -12.59
C VAL A 156 24.28 -2.82 -13.62
N ARG A 157 23.48 -1.78 -13.89
CA ARG A 157 23.81 -0.75 -14.91
C ARG A 157 25.07 0.04 -14.58
N ARG A 158 25.31 0.30 -13.29
CA ARG A 158 26.49 1.02 -12.76
C ARG A 158 27.70 0.11 -12.51
N GLU A 159 27.55 -1.21 -12.67
CA GLU A 159 28.57 -2.20 -12.28
C GLU A 159 29.06 -2.01 -10.84
N SER A 160 28.16 -1.60 -9.94
CA SER A 160 28.51 -1.19 -8.57
C SER A 160 27.47 -1.69 -7.58
N ARG A 161 27.92 -2.39 -6.53
CA ARG A 161 27.05 -2.85 -5.43
C ARG A 161 26.53 -1.72 -4.53
N PHE A 162 27.00 -0.48 -4.73
CA PHE A 162 26.74 0.63 -3.82
C PHE A 162 25.25 0.92 -3.61
N PRO A 163 24.39 1.03 -4.66
CA PRO A 163 22.97 1.30 -4.47
C PRO A 163 22.26 0.26 -3.60
N ILE A 164 22.61 -1.01 -3.75
CA ILE A 164 22.06 -2.11 -2.92
C ILE A 164 22.54 -1.98 -1.47
N SER A 165 23.83 -1.75 -1.27
CA SER A 165 24.41 -1.70 0.08
C SER A 165 23.89 -0.50 0.88
N GLU A 166 23.69 0.64 0.20
CA GLU A 166 23.17 1.87 0.79
C GLU A 166 21.70 1.71 1.21
N ILE A 167 20.82 1.21 0.31
CA ILE A 167 19.40 1.07 0.65
C ILE A 167 19.17 0.04 1.75
N LEU A 168 19.93 -1.06 1.75
CA LEU A 168 19.86 -2.05 2.83
C LEU A 168 20.35 -1.49 4.17
N ALA A 169 21.35 -0.61 4.16
CA ALA A 169 21.81 0.06 5.38
C ALA A 169 20.80 1.08 5.93
N GLN A 170 19.94 1.63 5.07
CA GLN A 170 18.85 2.53 5.44
C GLN A 170 17.56 1.80 5.81
N THR A 171 17.46 0.50 5.52
CA THR A 171 16.27 -0.30 5.81
C THR A 171 16.26 -0.68 7.29
N PRO A 172 15.27 -0.21 8.09
CA PRO A 172 15.19 -0.57 9.50
C PRO A 172 15.01 -2.08 9.72
N SER A 173 15.31 -2.54 10.93
CA SER A 173 15.03 -3.92 11.34
C SER A 173 13.53 -4.19 11.40
N ILE A 174 13.11 -5.37 10.96
CA ILE A 174 11.71 -5.82 11.02
C ILE A 174 11.47 -6.69 12.26
N PRO A 175 10.21 -6.85 12.70
CA PRO A 175 9.86 -7.77 13.79
C PRO A 175 10.24 -9.24 13.48
N GLU A 176 10.49 -10.05 14.52
CA GLU A 176 10.97 -11.44 14.36
C GLU A 176 10.00 -12.35 13.61
N ASN A 177 8.69 -12.09 13.69
CA ASN A 177 7.64 -12.86 13.01
C ASN A 177 7.32 -12.32 11.60
N SER A 178 8.13 -11.38 11.10
CA SER A 178 7.91 -10.71 9.82
C SER A 178 8.97 -11.08 8.78
N GLN A 179 8.64 -10.94 7.49
CA GLN A 179 9.57 -11.25 6.40
C GLN A 179 9.41 -10.33 5.19
N TRP A 180 10.53 -9.98 4.56
CA TRP A 180 10.53 -9.26 3.29
C TRP A 180 10.19 -10.20 2.11
N GLY A 181 9.28 -9.76 1.25
CA GLY A 181 9.07 -10.32 -0.09
C GLY A 181 10.03 -9.66 -1.08
N ILE A 182 11.16 -10.31 -1.37
CA ILE A 182 12.13 -9.82 -2.36
C ILE A 182 11.69 -10.24 -3.76
N PHE A 183 11.71 -9.30 -4.71
CA PHE A 183 11.34 -9.54 -6.09
C PHE A 183 12.20 -8.72 -7.06
N LEU A 184 12.18 -9.09 -8.34
CA LEU A 184 12.88 -8.36 -9.42
C LEU A 184 11.91 -7.64 -10.35
N ARG A 185 10.83 -8.32 -10.75
CA ARG A 185 9.75 -7.78 -11.58
C ARG A 185 8.43 -8.38 -11.10
N ASN A 186 7.33 -7.73 -11.41
CA ASN A 186 5.97 -8.20 -11.18
C ASN A 186 5.13 -7.95 -12.45
N HIS A 187 3.80 -7.98 -12.32
CA HIS A 187 2.88 -7.75 -13.43
C HIS A 187 2.73 -6.27 -13.81
N ASP A 188 3.18 -5.37 -12.94
CA ASP A 188 3.20 -3.93 -13.16
C ASP A 188 4.49 -3.49 -13.89
N GLU A 189 4.58 -2.19 -14.16
CA GLU A 189 5.79 -1.56 -14.65
C GLU A 189 6.96 -1.65 -13.66
N LEU A 190 8.14 -1.24 -14.09
CA LEU A 190 9.23 -1.03 -13.13
C LEU A 190 9.01 0.31 -12.46
N THR A 191 8.35 0.27 -11.30
CA THR A 191 8.04 1.51 -10.56
C THR A 191 9.32 2.26 -10.19
N LEU A 192 9.35 3.54 -10.57
CA LEU A 192 10.37 4.53 -10.22
C LEU A 192 9.75 5.67 -9.39
N GLU A 193 8.68 5.38 -8.65
CA GLU A 193 8.03 6.35 -7.78
C GLU A 193 8.90 6.66 -6.56
N MET A 194 9.47 5.62 -5.94
CA MET A 194 10.28 5.72 -4.70
C MET A 194 11.79 5.72 -4.98
N VAL A 195 12.19 6.55 -5.95
CA VAL A 195 13.59 6.89 -6.25
C VAL A 195 13.73 8.41 -6.32
N THR A 196 14.94 8.94 -6.11
CA THR A 196 15.16 10.39 -6.27
C THR A 196 15.01 10.79 -7.74
N ASP A 197 14.77 12.06 -8.02
CA ASP A 197 14.64 12.53 -9.41
C ASP A 197 15.92 12.25 -10.24
N GLU A 198 17.10 12.35 -9.63
CA GLU A 198 18.37 12.00 -10.27
C GLU A 198 18.47 10.49 -10.58
N GLU A 199 17.95 9.63 -9.70
CA GLU A 199 17.88 8.19 -9.95
C GLU A 199 16.87 7.87 -11.05
N ARG A 200 15.73 8.57 -11.10
CA ARG A 200 14.70 8.41 -12.13
C ARG A 200 15.24 8.79 -13.50
N ASP A 201 15.86 9.96 -13.63
CA ASP A 201 16.47 10.45 -14.88
C ASP A 201 17.58 9.53 -15.39
N TYR A 202 18.32 8.86 -14.49
CA TYR A 202 19.36 7.90 -14.87
C TYR A 202 18.80 6.57 -15.41
N MET A 203 17.58 6.21 -15.02
CA MET A 203 16.96 4.91 -15.32
C MET A 203 16.05 4.95 -16.56
N TYR A 204 15.68 6.14 -17.03
CA TYR A 204 15.06 6.37 -18.34
C TYR A 204 16.10 6.38 -19.47
#